data_AF-A0A662W9P6-F1
#
_entry.id   AF-A0A662W9P6-F1
#
_cell.length_a   1.000
_cell.length_b   1.000
_cell.length_c   1.000
_cell.angle_alpha   90.00
_cell.angle_beta   90.00
_cell.angle_gamma   90.00
#
_symmetry.space_group_name_H-M   'P 1'
#
loop_
_entity.id
_entity.type
_entity.pdbx_description
1 polymer ?
#
loop_
_entity_poly.entity_id
_entity_poly.type
_entity_poly.pdbx_seq_one_letter_code
_entity_poly.pdbx_strand_id
1 'polypeptide(L)'
;MLEDSFRKYVGAEVEEFRPGYARVKALVKKEFLNFHGVAHGGFILSVADFAFAIAGNADNVKRMALNINMDFYSSAKEGDVLIGEAEMITGGKRIGFYELRVSKNGEIIAKGTAIVYGKGEKFIKDK
;
A
#
# COMPACT_ATOMS: atom_id res chain seq x y z
N MET A 1 -1.29 5.31 -12.14
CA MET A 1 -0.71 4.60 -10.97
C MET A 1 0.59 5.26 -10.53
N LEU A 2 1.63 5.31 -11.39
CA LEU A 2 2.90 5.96 -11.04
C LEU A 2 2.80 7.49 -10.87
N GLU A 3 1.77 8.11 -11.46
CA GLU A 3 1.44 9.54 -11.33
C GLU A 3 0.65 9.90 -10.05
N ASP A 4 0.56 9.00 -9.05
CA ASP A 4 -0.06 9.29 -7.76
C ASP A 4 0.69 10.40 -7.01
N SER A 5 0.03 11.55 -6.81
CA SER A 5 0.61 12.74 -6.17
C SER A 5 0.86 12.55 -4.68
N PHE A 6 0.00 11.81 -3.97
CA PHE A 6 0.19 11.57 -2.55
C PHE A 6 1.35 10.59 -2.32
N ARG A 7 1.43 9.53 -3.14
CA ARG A 7 2.61 8.63 -3.14
C ARG A 7 3.90 9.38 -3.42
N LYS A 8 3.90 10.32 -4.38
CA LYS A 8 5.06 11.19 -4.68
C LYS A 8 5.44 12.07 -3.50
N TYR A 9 4.46 12.69 -2.82
CA TYR A 9 4.70 13.47 -1.60
C TYR A 9 5.33 12.62 -0.49
N VAL A 10 4.78 11.43 -0.26
CA VAL A 10 5.30 10.48 0.73
C VAL A 10 6.69 9.96 0.35
N GLY A 11 7.01 9.92 -0.95
CA GLY A 11 8.25 9.35 -1.47
C GLY A 11 8.25 7.83 -1.45
N ALA A 12 7.09 7.21 -1.61
CA ALA A 12 6.99 5.75 -1.67
C ALA A 12 7.38 5.22 -3.06
N GLU A 13 8.44 4.43 -3.12
CA GLU A 13 9.01 3.86 -4.35
C GLU A 13 8.47 2.45 -4.58
N VAL A 14 8.15 2.12 -5.83
CA VAL A 14 7.71 0.76 -6.20
C VAL A 14 8.94 -0.09 -6.46
N GLU A 15 9.06 -1.22 -5.78
CA GLU A 15 10.17 -2.16 -5.96
C GLU A 15 9.80 -3.32 -6.88
N GLU A 16 8.59 -3.86 -6.73
CA GLU A 16 8.08 -4.96 -7.55
C GLU A 16 6.56 -4.87 -7.64
N PHE A 17 5.98 -5.25 -8.78
CA PHE A 17 4.55 -5.49 -8.88
C PHE A 17 4.20 -6.48 -9.99
N ARG A 18 3.08 -7.16 -9.79
CA ARG A 18 2.41 -8.05 -10.75
C ARG A 18 0.90 -8.06 -10.44
N PRO A 19 0.03 -8.57 -11.32
CA PRO A 19 -1.38 -8.72 -10.97
C PRO A 19 -1.58 -9.39 -9.60
N GLY A 20 -2.25 -8.69 -8.69
CA GLY A 20 -2.53 -9.17 -7.34
C GLY A 20 -1.37 -9.08 -6.35
N TYR A 21 -0.20 -8.56 -6.70
CA TYR A 21 0.90 -8.34 -5.76
C TYR A 21 1.68 -7.05 -6.03
N ALA A 22 2.09 -6.37 -4.97
CA ALA A 22 3.06 -5.29 -5.08
C ALA A 22 3.85 -5.11 -3.78
N ARG A 23 5.06 -4.58 -3.96
CA ARG A 23 6.00 -4.21 -2.91
C ARG A 23 6.49 -2.79 -3.12
N VAL A 24 6.41 -1.98 -2.07
CA VAL A 24 6.87 -0.59 -2.05
C VAL A 24 7.78 -0.35 -0.86
N LYS A 25 8.66 0.64 -0.99
CA LYS A 25 9.49 1.13 0.12
C LYS A 25 9.23 2.62 0.37
N ALA A 26 9.26 3.05 1.62
CA ALA A 26 9.11 4.45 2.01
C ALA A 26 9.99 4.79 3.21
N LEU A 27 10.65 5.95 3.16
CA LEU A 27 11.45 6.48 4.26
C LEU A 27 10.55 7.23 5.26
N VAL A 28 10.70 6.93 6.55
CA VAL A 28 10.03 7.72 7.61
C VAL A 28 10.77 9.05 7.76
N LYS A 29 10.12 10.14 7.32
CA LYS A 29 10.61 11.51 7.48
C LYS A 29 10.01 12.18 8.70
N LYS A 30 10.62 13.28 9.14
CA LYS A 30 10.17 14.07 10.29
C LYS A 30 8.71 14.52 10.18
N GLU A 31 8.26 14.91 9.00
CA GLU A 31 6.88 15.34 8.73
C GLU A 31 5.84 14.20 8.82
N PHE A 32 6.28 12.93 8.91
CA PHE A 32 5.41 11.76 9.03
C PHE A 32 5.34 11.19 10.45
N LEU A 33 5.89 11.90 11.43
CA LEU A 33 5.81 11.52 12.83
C LEU A 33 4.48 11.97 13.45
N ASN A 34 4.00 11.21 14.43
CA ASN A 34 2.92 11.62 15.32
C ASN A 34 3.46 12.43 16.52
N PHE A 35 2.57 12.84 17.42
CA PHE A 35 2.92 13.61 18.61
C PHE A 35 3.80 12.86 19.63
N HIS A 36 4.01 11.55 19.46
CA HIS A 36 4.95 10.75 20.26
C HIS A 36 6.35 10.65 19.62
N GLY A 37 6.59 11.29 18.47
CA GLY A 37 7.89 11.25 17.78
C GLY A 37 8.17 9.92 17.06
N VAL A 38 7.14 9.12 16.80
CA VAL A 38 7.23 7.89 16.00
C VAL A 38 6.36 8.02 14.74
N ALA A 39 6.58 7.18 13.74
CA ALA A 39 5.81 7.17 12.51
C ALA A 39 4.30 7.15 12.80
N HIS A 40 3.57 8.07 12.19
CA HIS A 40 2.14 8.19 12.33
C HIS A 40 1.46 6.94 11.75
N GLY A 41 0.46 6.39 12.45
CA GLY A 41 -0.26 5.19 11.98
C GLY A 41 -0.88 5.40 10.58
N GLY A 42 -1.35 6.61 10.29
CA GLY A 42 -1.81 7.01 8.95
C GLY A 42 -0.73 6.97 7.87
N PHE A 43 0.53 7.27 8.18
CA PHE A 43 1.64 7.11 7.23
C PHE A 43 1.92 5.62 6.98
N ILE A 44 1.99 4.79 8.03
CA ILE A 44 2.18 3.34 7.90
C ILE A 44 1.05 2.71 7.06
N LEU A 45 -0.21 3.11 7.34
CA LEU A 45 -1.38 2.70 6.56
C LEU A 45 -1.26 3.13 5.09
N SER A 46 -0.76 4.35 4.83
CA SER A 46 -0.56 4.84 3.46
C SER A 46 0.48 4.02 2.71
N VAL A 47 1.57 3.60 3.37
CA VAL A 47 2.58 2.71 2.76
C VAL A 47 1.94 1.37 2.33
N ALA A 48 1.10 0.79 3.19
CA ALA A 48 0.34 -0.42 2.85
C ALA A 48 -0.67 -0.19 1.72
N ASP A 49 -1.40 0.94 1.75
CA ASP A 49 -2.37 1.33 0.73
C ASP A 49 -1.72 1.56 -0.64
N PHE A 50 -0.52 2.13 -0.71
CA PHE A 50 0.20 2.27 -1.98
C PHE A 50 0.50 0.92 -2.61
N ALA A 51 1.01 -0.05 -1.83
CA ALA A 51 1.21 -1.40 -2.32
C ALA A 51 -0.12 -2.01 -2.78
N PHE A 52 -1.18 -1.87 -1.99
CA PHE A 52 -2.52 -2.36 -2.32
C PHE A 52 -3.09 -1.77 -3.61
N ALA A 53 -3.01 -0.45 -3.76
CA ALA A 53 -3.47 0.27 -4.94
C ALA A 53 -2.70 -0.18 -6.19
N ILE A 54 -1.40 -0.44 -6.07
CA ILE A 54 -0.58 -0.95 -7.18
C ILE A 54 -0.98 -2.39 -7.52
N ALA A 55 -0.98 -3.29 -6.53
CA ALA A 55 -1.34 -4.70 -6.70
C ALA A 55 -2.73 -4.87 -7.31
N GLY A 56 -3.69 -4.11 -6.79
CA GLY A 56 -5.10 -4.11 -7.19
C GLY A 56 -5.40 -3.45 -8.52
N ASN A 57 -4.44 -2.82 -9.18
CA ASN A 57 -4.64 -2.18 -10.48
C ASN A 57 -3.58 -2.62 -11.52
N ALA A 58 -2.70 -3.56 -11.17
CA ALA A 58 -1.59 -4.01 -12.00
C ALA A 58 -2.02 -4.73 -13.30
N ASP A 59 -3.26 -5.21 -13.39
CA ASP A 59 -3.85 -5.82 -14.60
C ASP A 59 -4.62 -4.83 -15.48
N ASN A 60 -4.41 -3.52 -15.28
CA ASN A 60 -5.05 -2.42 -16.00
C ASN A 60 -6.58 -2.33 -15.83
N VAL A 61 -7.17 -3.01 -14.84
CA VAL A 61 -8.59 -2.80 -14.47
C VAL A 61 -8.67 -1.73 -13.39
N LYS A 62 -9.52 -0.72 -13.60
CA LYS A 62 -9.75 0.37 -12.65
C LYS A 62 -10.52 -0.10 -11.43
N ARG A 63 -9.83 -0.12 -10.29
CA ARG A 63 -10.37 -0.53 -9.00
C ARG A 63 -10.14 0.52 -7.92
N MET A 64 -11.09 0.59 -6.99
CA MET A 64 -11.09 1.51 -5.84
C MET A 64 -11.17 0.70 -4.54
N ALA A 65 -10.52 1.17 -3.49
CA ALA A 65 -10.66 0.58 -2.16
C ALA A 65 -12.10 0.72 -1.64
N LEU A 66 -12.66 -0.36 -1.09
CA LEU A 66 -13.90 -0.34 -0.33
C LEU A 66 -13.63 -0.31 1.17
N ASN A 67 -12.60 -1.02 1.61
CA ASN A 67 -12.19 -1.09 3.00
C ASN A 67 -10.70 -1.35 3.09
N ILE A 68 -10.07 -0.75 4.10
CA ILE A 68 -8.74 -1.10 4.57
C ILE A 68 -8.82 -1.11 6.09
N ASN A 69 -8.37 -2.18 6.72
CA ASN A 69 -8.15 -2.28 8.16
C ASN A 69 -6.69 -2.65 8.41
N MET A 70 -6.16 -2.20 9.54
CA MET A 70 -4.75 -2.40 9.89
C MET A 70 -4.58 -2.46 11.39
N ASP A 71 -3.84 -3.46 11.85
CA ASP A 71 -3.35 -3.61 13.21
C ASP A 71 -1.87 -3.21 13.27
N PHE A 72 -1.49 -2.45 14.29
CA PHE A 72 -0.13 -1.95 14.50
C PHE A 72 0.50 -2.67 15.69
N TYR A 73 1.60 -3.39 15.45
CA TYR A 73 2.27 -4.22 16.45
C TYR A 73 3.46 -3.52 17.11
N SER A 74 4.17 -2.69 16.35
CA SER A 74 5.35 -1.98 16.85
C SER A 74 5.57 -0.65 16.11
N SER A 75 6.45 0.19 16.65
CA SER A 75 6.71 1.54 16.15
C SER A 75 7.86 1.60 15.14
N ALA A 76 7.80 2.61 14.27
CA ALA A 76 8.90 3.05 13.43
C ALA A 76 9.30 4.48 13.78
N LYS A 77 10.57 4.82 13.58
CA LYS A 77 11.17 6.12 13.91
C LYS A 77 11.63 6.82 12.65
N GLU A 78 11.90 8.12 12.77
CA GLU A 78 12.55 8.88 11.69
C GLU A 78 13.84 8.16 11.23
N GLY A 79 14.04 8.10 9.91
CA GLY A 79 15.16 7.41 9.28
C GLY A 79 14.92 5.91 9.03
N ASP A 80 13.92 5.28 9.66
CA ASP A 80 13.55 3.91 9.33
C ASP A 80 13.01 3.83 7.90
N VAL A 81 13.33 2.73 7.20
CA VAL A 81 12.72 2.40 5.90
C VAL A 81 11.66 1.35 6.12
N LEU A 82 10.44 1.66 5.68
CA LEU A 82 9.30 0.74 5.72
C LEU A 82 9.13 0.07 4.37
N ILE A 83 8.86 -1.23 4.41
CA ILE A 83 8.48 -2.03 3.25
C ILE A 83 7.00 -2.37 3.38
N GLY A 84 6.19 -1.87 2.46
CA GLY A 84 4.77 -2.23 2.33
C GLY A 84 4.58 -3.30 1.27
N GLU A 85 3.81 -4.32 1.59
CA GLU A 85 3.45 -5.39 0.68
C GLU A 85 1.95 -5.60 0.69
N ALA A 86 1.39 -5.89 -0.48
CA ALA A 86 0.01 -6.29 -0.65
C ALA A 86 -0.07 -7.51 -1.54
N GLU A 87 -0.84 -8.51 -1.14
CA GLU A 87 -1.04 -9.74 -1.89
C GLU A 87 -2.53 -10.12 -1.91
N MET A 88 -3.06 -10.44 -3.09
CA MET A 88 -4.43 -10.89 -3.25
C MET A 88 -4.55 -12.30 -2.66
N ILE A 89 -5.41 -12.45 -1.66
CA ILE A 89 -5.78 -13.75 -1.09
C ILE A 89 -6.75 -14.47 -2.03
N THR A 90 -7.79 -13.75 -2.47
CA THR A 90 -8.84 -14.28 -3.34
C THR A 90 -9.61 -13.17 -4.04
N GLY A 91 -10.35 -13.53 -5.09
CA GLY A 91 -11.25 -12.66 -5.82
C GLY A 91 -11.01 -12.65 -7.32
N GLY A 92 -11.32 -11.54 -7.97
CA GLY A 92 -11.20 -11.40 -9.40
C GLY A 92 -11.35 -9.95 -9.88
N LYS A 93 -11.95 -9.77 -11.07
CA LYS A 93 -12.03 -8.44 -11.70
C LYS A 93 -12.89 -7.45 -10.92
N ARG A 94 -14.00 -7.91 -10.32
CA ARG A 94 -14.99 -7.02 -9.69
C ARG A 94 -14.77 -6.80 -8.21
N ILE A 95 -14.37 -7.83 -7.46
CA ILE A 95 -14.03 -7.72 -6.03
C ILE A 95 -12.74 -8.50 -5.81
N GLY A 96 -11.83 -7.97 -5.00
CA GLY A 96 -10.62 -8.65 -4.58
C GLY A 96 -10.33 -8.39 -3.11
N PHE A 97 -9.83 -9.41 -2.42
CA PHE A 97 -9.48 -9.39 -1.00
C PHE A 97 -7.96 -9.57 -0.87
N TYR A 98 -7.34 -8.71 -0.07
CA TYR A 98 -5.89 -8.60 0.03
C TYR A 98 -5.44 -8.73 1.48
N GLU A 99 -4.30 -9.37 1.67
CA GLU A 99 -3.49 -9.22 2.88
C GLU A 99 -2.49 -8.08 2.66
N LEU A 100 -2.34 -7.24 3.68
CA LEU A 100 -1.38 -6.15 3.72
C LEU A 100 -0.37 -6.39 4.83
N ARG A 101 0.89 -6.09 4.56
CA ARG A 101 1.98 -6.18 5.55
C ARG A 101 2.85 -4.95 5.44
N VAL A 102 3.27 -4.41 6.58
CA VAL A 102 4.34 -3.40 6.64
C VAL A 102 5.43 -3.93 7.55
N SER A 103 6.66 -3.91 7.04
CA SER A 103 7.84 -4.35 7.78
C SER A 103 8.91 -3.27 7.84
N LYS A 104 9.79 -3.41 8.83
CA LYS A 104 10.99 -2.62 9.01
C LYS A 104 12.12 -3.58 9.35
N ASN A 105 13.24 -3.51 8.64
CA ASN A 105 14.40 -4.42 8.85
C ASN A 105 14.01 -5.91 8.86
N GLY A 106 13.01 -6.29 8.05
CA GLY A 106 12.49 -7.67 7.98
C GLY A 106 11.47 -8.04 9.06
N GLU A 107 11.27 -7.20 10.09
CA GLU A 107 10.27 -7.43 11.14
C GLU A 107 8.94 -6.79 10.77
N ILE A 108 7.84 -7.54 10.91
CA ILE A 108 6.50 -7.03 10.64
C ILE A 108 6.07 -6.10 11.78
N ILE A 109 5.79 -4.84 11.44
CA ILE A 109 5.36 -3.82 12.40
C ILE A 109 3.85 -3.55 12.33
N ALA A 110 3.21 -3.94 11.23
CA ALA A 110 1.77 -3.84 11.05
C ALA A 110 1.26 -4.87 10.03
N LYS A 111 0.03 -5.36 10.22
CA LYS A 111 -0.69 -6.18 9.23
C LYS A 111 -2.11 -5.71 9.07
N GLY A 112 -2.72 -6.05 7.94
CA GLY A 112 -4.11 -5.68 7.69
C GLY A 112 -4.72 -6.46 6.56
N THR A 113 -5.98 -6.15 6.28
CA THR A 113 -6.67 -6.64 5.09
C THR A 113 -7.33 -5.49 4.36
N ALA A 114 -7.52 -5.67 3.05
CA ALA A 114 -8.20 -4.70 2.22
C ALA A 114 -9.13 -5.35 1.22
N ILE A 115 -10.18 -4.61 0.85
CA ILE A 115 -11.17 -5.00 -0.14
C ILE A 115 -11.14 -3.97 -1.25
N VAL A 116 -11.01 -4.44 -2.49
CA VAL A 116 -11.07 -3.59 -3.68
C VAL A 116 -12.32 -3.90 -4.48
N TYR A 117 -12.89 -2.88 -5.14
CA TYR A 117 -13.96 -3.04 -6.12
C TYR A 117 -13.55 -2.50 -7.49
N GLY A 118 -13.71 -3.32 -8.52
CA GLY A 118 -13.44 -2.98 -9.91
C GLY A 118 -14.67 -2.42 -10.63
N LYS A 119 -14.48 -1.31 -11.35
CA LYS A 119 -15.53 -0.68 -12.17
C LYS A 119 -15.69 -1.32 -13.57
N GLY A 120 -14.80 -2.23 -13.96
CA GLY A 120 -14.79 -2.84 -15.30
C GLY A 120 -14.21 -1.94 -16.41
N GLU A 121 -13.78 -0.72 -16.06
CA GLU A 121 -13.08 0.21 -16.96
C GLU A 121 -11.58 -0.11 -16.99
N LYS A 122 -10.92 0.04 -18.13
CA LYS A 122 -9.45 0.03 -18.22
C LYS A 122 -8.87 1.43 -18.03
N PHE A 123 -7.69 1.55 -17.42
CA PHE A 123 -6.98 2.84 -17.35
C PHE A 123 -6.38 3.24 -18.68
N ILE A 124 -5.76 2.27 -19.37
CA ILE A 124 -5.18 2.43 -20.70
C ILE A 124 -6.16 1.80 -21.68
N LYS A 125 -6.69 2.62 -22.59
CA LYS A 125 -7.49 2.11 -23.72
C LYS A 125 -6.54 1.40 -24.69
N ASP A 126 -6.96 0.24 -25.17
CA ASP A 126 -6.23 -0.46 -26.24
C ASP A 126 -6.16 0.50 -27.45
N LYS A 127 -4.97 0.66 -28.03
CA LYS A 127 -4.74 1.50 -29.22
C LYS A 127 -5.32 0.85 -30.46
#